data_AF-A0AAF0M7U3-F1
#
_entry.id   AF-A0AAF0M7U3-F1
#
_cell.length_a   1.000
_cell.length_b   1.000
_cell.length_c   1.000
_cell.angle_alpha   90.00
_cell.angle_beta   90.00
_cell.angle_gamma   90.00
#
_symmetry.space_group_name_H-M   'P 1'
#
loop_
_entity.id
_entity.type
_entity.pdbx_description
1 polymer ?
#
loop_
_entity_poly.entity_id
_entity_poly.type
_entity_poly.pdbx_seq_one_letter_code
_entity_poly.pdbx_strand_id
1 'polypeptide(L)'
;MERLRRLSESLAQSLEQSLRDLNDPTRLSYIGPAGELREVMRAAIQQLAPDEEIRKQPWYKGVPAPSGKSMNPSQAERARYAAQVRGGNSQQVKELDGIVEASIGRISRDTYTVSSKSFHSGAAQEQVRKLTGWIFAILDEVLPE
;
A
#
# COMPACT_ATOMS: atom_id res chain seq x y z
N MET A 1 3.26 -13.80 -0.48
CA MET A 1 3.98 -13.75 -1.78
C MET A 1 3.22 -14.46 -2.89
N GLU A 2 2.84 -15.74 -2.73
CA GLU A 2 2.18 -16.50 -3.79
C GLU A 2 0.83 -15.92 -4.23
N ARG A 3 0.00 -15.48 -3.28
CA ARG A 3 -1.26 -14.76 -3.55
C ARG A 3 -1.05 -13.49 -4.38
N LEU A 4 -0.02 -12.70 -4.06
CA LEU A 4 0.34 -11.51 -4.84
C LEU A 4 0.82 -11.91 -6.24
N ARG A 5 1.57 -13.01 -6.36
CA ARG A 5 2.06 -13.53 -7.65
C ARG A 5 0.92 -13.99 -8.55
N ARG A 6 -0.12 -14.64 -7.99
CA ARG A 6 -1.36 -14.99 -8.70
C ARG A 6 -2.09 -13.76 -9.24
N LEU A 7 -2.13 -12.67 -8.46
CA LEU A 7 -2.70 -11.40 -8.92
C LEU A 7 -1.82 -10.76 -10.00
N SER A 8 -0.52 -10.65 -9.73
CA SER A 8 0.45 -10.02 -10.62
C SER A 8 1.88 -10.47 -10.33
N GLU A 9 2.46 -11.18 -11.30
CA GLU A 9 3.85 -11.63 -11.27
C GLU A 9 4.84 -10.45 -11.09
N SER A 10 4.62 -9.33 -11.79
CA SER A 10 5.50 -8.16 -11.69
C SER A 10 5.46 -7.51 -10.32
N LEU A 11 4.28 -7.36 -9.70
CA LEU A 11 4.17 -6.81 -8.34
C LEU A 11 4.83 -7.72 -7.31
N ALA A 12 4.73 -9.04 -7.49
CA ALA A 12 5.44 -10.00 -6.63
C ALA A 12 6.96 -9.86 -6.76
N GLN A 13 7.49 -9.68 -7.98
CA GLN A 13 8.92 -9.45 -8.22
C GLN A 13 9.39 -8.12 -7.59
N SER A 14 8.61 -7.04 -7.73
CA SER A 14 8.89 -5.74 -7.11
C SER A 14 8.95 -5.84 -5.58
N LEU A 15 8.01 -6.56 -4.97
CA LEU A 15 8.02 -6.80 -3.52
C LEU A 15 9.26 -7.61 -3.11
N GLU A 16 9.56 -8.67 -3.85
CA GLU A 16 10.72 -9.51 -3.58
C GLU A 16 12.04 -8.73 -3.67
N GLN A 17 12.20 -7.91 -4.71
CA GLN A 17 13.38 -7.06 -4.87
C GLN A 17 13.49 -6.06 -3.72
N SER A 18 12.38 -5.44 -3.32
CA SER A 18 12.36 -4.50 -2.19
C SER A 18 12.79 -5.16 -0.88
N LEU A 19 12.40 -6.41 -0.65
CA LEU A 19 12.82 -7.19 0.53
C LEU A 19 14.30 -7.54 0.48
N ARG A 20 14.85 -7.86 -0.69
CA ARG A 20 16.28 -8.09 -0.88
C ARG A 20 17.07 -6.83 -0.58
N ASP A 21 16.64 -5.72 -1.17
CA ASP A 21 17.21 -4.39 -0.95
C ASP A 21 17.20 -4.00 0.54
N LEU A 22 16.14 -4.38 1.26
CA LEU A 22 16.01 -4.13 2.69
C LEU A 22 16.97 -4.93 3.55
N ASN A 23 17.47 -6.05 3.05
CA ASN A 23 18.41 -6.92 3.76
C ASN A 23 19.86 -6.73 3.29
N ASP A 24 20.11 -5.82 2.35
CA ASP A 24 21.45 -5.48 1.88
C ASP A 24 22.12 -4.48 2.84
N PRO A 25 23.13 -4.90 3.64
CA PRO A 25 23.81 -4.01 4.58
C PRO A 25 24.69 -2.97 3.89
N THR A 26 24.99 -3.12 2.61
CA THR A 26 25.82 -2.19 1.83
C THR A 26 25.01 -1.05 1.22
N ARG A 27 23.67 -1.11 1.33
CA ARG A 27 22.79 -0.13 0.70
C ARG A 27 22.91 1.25 1.35
N LEU A 28 23.13 2.25 0.50
CA LEU A 28 23.30 3.64 0.93
C LEU A 28 21.97 4.34 1.24
N SER A 29 20.86 3.90 0.63
CA SER A 29 19.54 4.53 0.79
C SER A 29 18.40 3.53 0.67
N TYR A 30 17.38 3.73 1.51
CA TYR A 30 16.15 2.95 1.54
C TYR A 30 14.93 3.71 1.00
N ILE A 31 15.12 4.90 0.41
CA ILE A 31 14.03 5.68 -0.20
C ILE A 31 13.40 4.92 -1.38
N GLY A 32 14.23 4.36 -2.26
CA GLY A 32 13.77 3.54 -3.40
C GLY A 32 12.93 2.34 -2.94
N PRO A 33 13.47 1.46 -2.07
CA PRO A 33 12.70 0.34 -1.50
C PRO A 33 11.40 0.77 -0.83
N ALA A 34 11.39 1.87 -0.09
CA ALA A 34 10.16 2.38 0.53
C ALA A 34 9.12 2.82 -0.51
N GLY A 35 9.54 3.46 -1.60
CA GLY A 35 8.67 3.84 -2.70
C GLY A 35 8.07 2.63 -3.42
N GLU A 36 8.93 1.67 -3.77
CA GLU A 36 8.53 0.44 -4.46
C GLU A 36 7.53 -0.37 -3.63
N LEU A 37 7.79 -0.53 -2.33
CA LEU A 37 6.89 -1.20 -1.39
C LEU A 37 5.47 -0.59 -1.39
N ARG A 38 5.37 0.75 -1.36
CA ARG A 38 4.05 1.40 -1.45
C ARG A 38 3.39 1.18 -2.78
N GLU A 39 4.17 1.22 -3.85
CA GLU A 39 3.65 1.09 -5.20
C GLU A 39 3.08 -0.31 -5.42
N VAL A 40 3.75 -1.35 -4.89
CA VAL A 40 3.21 -2.71 -4.82
C VAL A 40 1.84 -2.73 -4.15
N MET A 41 1.72 -2.16 -2.95
CA MET A 41 0.45 -2.12 -2.23
C MET A 41 -0.64 -1.36 -3.02
N ARG A 42 -0.31 -0.16 -3.48
CA ARG A 42 -1.21 0.72 -4.24
C ARG A 42 -1.72 0.04 -5.51
N ALA A 43 -0.81 -0.54 -6.29
CA ALA A 43 -1.13 -1.19 -7.55
C ALA A 43 -1.92 -2.49 -7.34
N ALA A 44 -1.57 -3.30 -6.33
CA ALA A 44 -2.32 -4.51 -6.00
C ALA A 44 -3.76 -4.18 -5.62
N ILE A 45 -3.97 -3.23 -4.71
CA ILE A 45 -5.30 -2.75 -4.31
C ILE A 45 -6.07 -2.21 -5.52
N GLN A 46 -5.41 -1.49 -6.42
CA GLN A 46 -6.07 -0.95 -7.60
C GLN A 46 -6.51 -2.02 -8.61
N GLN A 47 -5.75 -3.10 -8.78
CA GLN A 47 -6.17 -4.22 -9.63
C GLN A 47 -7.39 -4.96 -9.06
N LEU A 48 -7.51 -5.02 -7.73
CA LEU A 48 -8.61 -5.70 -7.04
C LEU A 48 -9.89 -4.86 -6.95
N ALA A 49 -9.78 -3.55 -7.12
CA ALA A 49 -10.86 -2.62 -6.85
C ALA A 49 -11.13 -1.69 -8.05
N PRO A 50 -11.88 -2.17 -9.06
CA PRO A 50 -12.22 -1.39 -10.23
C PRO A 50 -13.00 -0.13 -9.85
N ASP A 51 -12.57 1.02 -10.35
CA ASP A 51 -13.14 2.32 -9.99
C ASP A 51 -14.65 2.39 -10.22
N GLU A 52 -15.15 1.81 -11.32
CA GLU A 52 -16.58 1.81 -11.64
C GLU A 52 -17.42 1.03 -10.62
N GLU A 53 -16.89 -0.06 -10.06
CA GLU A 53 -17.62 -0.83 -9.06
C GLU A 53 -17.64 -0.11 -7.70
N ILE A 54 -16.57 0.63 -7.39
CA ILE A 54 -16.51 1.45 -6.18
C ILE A 54 -17.49 2.61 -6.26
N ARG A 55 -17.60 3.28 -7.42
CA ARG A 55 -18.54 4.40 -7.60
C ARG A 55 -20.01 4.01 -7.40
N LYS A 56 -20.34 2.72 -7.57
CA LYS A 56 -21.69 2.18 -7.31
C LYS A 56 -21.96 1.93 -5.82
N GLN A 57 -20.95 1.99 -4.97
CA GLN A 57 -21.09 1.67 -3.55
C GLN A 57 -21.77 2.82 -2.79
N PRO A 58 -22.67 2.52 -1.84
CA PRO A 58 -23.40 3.55 -1.09
C PRO A 58 -22.51 4.38 -0.16
N TRP A 59 -21.30 3.91 0.13
CA TRP A 59 -20.33 4.58 0.99
C TRP A 59 -19.28 5.39 0.22
N TYR A 60 -19.31 5.38 -1.13
CA TYR A 60 -18.36 6.12 -1.97
C TYR A 60 -18.47 7.63 -1.77
N LYS A 61 -17.32 8.27 -1.57
CA LYS A 61 -17.14 9.72 -1.45
C LYS A 61 -16.19 10.24 -2.54
N GLY A 62 -15.15 9.48 -2.84
CA GLY A 62 -14.10 9.83 -3.78
C GLY A 62 -13.23 11.00 -3.33
N VAL A 63 -12.19 11.27 -4.12
CA VAL A 63 -11.27 12.40 -4.00
C VAL A 63 -11.12 13.08 -5.37
N PRO A 64 -10.88 14.40 -5.43
CA PRO A 64 -10.66 15.09 -6.70
C PRO A 64 -9.51 14.46 -7.49
N ALA A 65 -9.73 14.19 -8.76
CA ALA A 65 -8.68 13.77 -9.68
C ALA A 65 -7.64 14.90 -9.86
N PRO A 66 -6.40 14.59 -10.29
CA PRO A 66 -5.38 15.61 -10.51
C PRO A 66 -5.80 16.72 -11.49
N SER A 67 -6.69 16.40 -12.44
CA SER A 67 -7.25 17.36 -13.40
C SER A 67 -8.37 18.24 -12.82
N GLY A 68 -8.89 17.91 -11.64
CA GLY A 68 -10.06 18.54 -11.00
C GLY A 68 -11.40 18.24 -11.67
N LYS A 69 -11.43 17.47 -12.77
CA LYS A 69 -12.64 17.27 -13.59
C LYS A 69 -13.48 16.05 -13.21
N SER A 70 -12.96 15.18 -12.34
CA SER A 70 -13.64 13.96 -11.91
C SER A 70 -13.28 13.61 -10.47
N MET A 71 -14.09 12.73 -9.88
CA MET A 71 -13.79 12.10 -8.59
C MET A 71 -13.23 10.69 -8.86
N ASN A 72 -12.08 10.41 -8.26
CA ASN A 72 -11.50 9.07 -8.23
C ASN A 72 -11.73 8.48 -6.84
N PRO A 73 -11.92 7.16 -6.71
CA PRO A 73 -11.83 6.56 -5.40
C PRO A 73 -10.49 6.91 -4.72
N SER A 74 -10.48 6.95 -3.40
CA SER A 74 -9.27 7.02 -2.59
C SER A 74 -8.62 5.63 -2.48
N GLN A 75 -7.43 5.56 -1.88
CA GLN A 75 -6.80 4.27 -1.61
C GLN A 75 -7.52 3.49 -0.50
N ALA A 76 -8.04 4.18 0.53
CA ALA A 76 -8.87 3.54 1.55
C ALA A 76 -10.15 2.94 0.95
N GLU A 77 -10.87 3.69 0.10
CA GLU A 77 -12.06 3.18 -0.57
C GLU A 77 -11.78 1.95 -1.44
N ARG A 78 -10.62 1.90 -2.11
CA ARG A 78 -10.21 0.70 -2.86
C ARG A 78 -9.89 -0.48 -1.95
N ALA A 79 -9.15 -0.25 -0.87
CA ALA A 79 -8.81 -1.30 0.09
C ALA A 79 -10.07 -1.90 0.72
N ARG A 80 -11.02 -1.04 1.10
CA ARG A 80 -12.33 -1.43 1.60
C ARG A 80 -13.12 -2.26 0.60
N TYR A 81 -13.19 -1.83 -0.65
CA TYR A 81 -13.87 -2.61 -1.69
C TYR A 81 -13.22 -3.98 -1.88
N ALA A 82 -11.89 -4.04 -1.98
CA ALA A 82 -11.16 -5.29 -2.15
C ALA A 82 -11.40 -6.26 -0.98
N ALA A 83 -11.35 -5.77 0.27
CA ALA A 83 -11.65 -6.57 1.46
C ALA A 83 -13.10 -7.06 1.49
N GLN A 84 -14.08 -6.24 1.05
CA GLN A 84 -15.48 -6.65 0.95
C GLN A 84 -15.69 -7.78 -0.08
N VAL A 85 -15.09 -7.66 -1.27
CA VAL A 85 -15.22 -8.67 -2.33
C VAL A 85 -14.62 -10.02 -1.90
N ARG A 86 -13.57 -9.99 -1.08
CA ARG A 86 -12.98 -11.19 -0.49
C ARG A 86 -13.83 -11.83 0.61
N GLY A 87 -14.93 -11.20 1.03
CA GLY A 87 -15.80 -11.70 2.10
C GLY A 87 -15.40 -11.24 3.51
N GLY A 88 -14.58 -10.18 3.63
CA GLY A 88 -14.31 -9.54 4.91
C GLY A 88 -15.60 -8.97 5.52
N ASN A 89 -15.78 -9.12 6.84
CA ASN A 89 -16.97 -8.62 7.50
C ASN A 89 -16.97 -7.08 7.61
N SER A 90 -18.14 -6.47 7.81
CA SER A 90 -18.29 -5.01 7.80
C SER A 90 -17.48 -4.27 8.87
N GLN A 91 -17.09 -4.95 9.95
CA GLN A 91 -16.30 -4.38 11.03
C GLN A 91 -14.80 -4.37 10.68
N GLN A 92 -14.28 -5.48 10.16
CA GLN A 92 -12.92 -5.58 9.61
C GLN A 92 -12.67 -4.51 8.53
N VAL A 93 -13.65 -4.32 7.63
CA VAL A 93 -13.58 -3.35 6.55
C VAL A 93 -13.49 -1.90 7.06
N LYS A 94 -14.22 -1.55 8.14
CA LYS A 94 -14.17 -0.20 8.73
C LYS A 94 -12.84 0.07 9.44
N GLU A 95 -12.28 -0.94 10.10
CA GLU A 95 -10.99 -0.84 10.76
C GLU A 95 -9.84 -0.69 9.74
N LEU A 96 -9.98 -1.35 8.57
CA LEU A 96 -9.05 -1.25 7.45
C LEU A 96 -8.93 0.17 6.89
N ASP A 97 -10.05 0.90 6.75
CA ASP A 97 -10.05 2.29 6.27
C ASP A 97 -9.10 3.18 7.11
N GLY A 98 -9.20 3.07 8.44
CA GLY A 98 -8.37 3.82 9.36
C GLY A 98 -6.90 3.38 9.33
N ILE A 99 -6.66 2.06 9.22
CA ILE A 99 -5.30 1.50 9.14
C ILE A 99 -4.62 1.92 7.84
N VAL A 100 -5.31 1.86 6.70
CA VAL A 100 -4.77 2.20 5.39
C VAL A 100 -4.46 3.70 5.31
N GLU A 101 -5.36 4.59 5.74
CA GLU A 101 -5.08 6.03 5.77
C GLU A 101 -3.95 6.39 6.74
N ALA A 102 -3.98 5.84 7.96
CA ALA A 102 -2.93 6.09 8.95
C ALA A 102 -1.58 5.54 8.49
N SER A 103 -1.58 4.38 7.84
CA SER A 103 -0.38 3.78 7.23
C SER A 103 0.08 4.68 6.09
N ILE A 104 -0.71 4.93 5.05
CA ILE A 104 -0.31 5.77 3.90
C ILE A 104 0.25 7.12 4.36
N GLY A 105 -0.41 7.79 5.32
CA GLY A 105 0.03 9.06 5.89
C GLY A 105 1.32 8.96 6.73
N ARG A 106 1.45 7.94 7.58
CA ARG A 106 2.68 7.68 8.35
C ARG A 106 3.84 7.38 7.41
N ILE A 107 3.61 6.48 6.48
CA ILE A 107 4.62 6.11 5.51
C ILE A 107 5.02 7.38 4.75
N SER A 108 4.07 8.21 4.26
CA SER A 108 4.34 9.47 3.52
C SER A 108 5.32 10.37 4.28
N ARG A 109 5.05 10.57 5.56
CA ARG A 109 5.91 11.36 6.46
C ARG A 109 7.26 10.70 6.72
N ASP A 110 7.31 9.39 6.93
CA ASP A 110 8.56 8.68 7.21
C ASP A 110 9.48 8.70 5.99
N THR A 111 8.97 8.52 4.77
CA THR A 111 9.77 8.66 3.53
C THR A 111 10.31 10.08 3.35
N TYR A 112 9.52 11.12 3.66
CA TYR A 112 9.95 12.52 3.56
C TYR A 112 10.92 12.93 4.69
N THR A 113 10.81 12.29 5.85
CA THR A 113 11.72 12.49 6.98
C THR A 113 13.07 11.84 6.70
N VAL A 114 13.07 10.65 6.08
CA VAL A 114 14.28 9.95 5.60
C VAL A 114 14.99 10.74 4.50
N SER A 115 14.27 11.48 3.64
CA SER A 115 14.90 12.29 2.58
C SER A 115 15.49 13.61 3.07
N SER A 116 14.97 14.17 4.15
CA SER A 116 15.33 15.53 4.62
C SER A 116 16.45 15.58 5.64
N LYS A 117 16.81 14.46 6.26
CA LYS A 117 17.90 14.39 7.24
C LYS A 117 18.85 13.24 6.87
N SER A 118 20.12 13.56 6.69
CA SER A 118 21.23 12.61 6.49
C SER A 118 21.45 11.70 7.72
N PHE A 119 20.48 10.86 8.05
CA PHE A 119 20.58 9.88 9.14
C PHE A 119 21.18 8.57 8.65
N HIS A 120 21.88 7.91 9.57
CA HIS A 120 22.56 6.65 9.36
C HIS A 120 21.60 5.62 8.75
N SER A 121 22.05 4.95 7.70
CA SER A 121 21.27 3.99 6.89
C SER A 121 20.45 2.99 7.72
N GLY A 122 20.92 2.59 8.90
CA GLY A 122 20.22 1.71 9.82
C GLY A 122 18.88 2.24 10.35
N ALA A 123 18.76 3.52 10.69
CA ALA A 123 17.49 4.08 11.19
C ALA A 123 16.43 4.15 10.08
N ALA A 124 16.85 4.48 8.86
CA ALA A 124 15.99 4.44 7.68
C ALA A 124 15.54 3.00 7.37
N GLN A 125 16.47 2.04 7.43
CA GLN A 125 16.17 0.62 7.22
C GLN A 125 15.10 0.11 8.20
N GLU A 126 15.21 0.44 9.49
CA GLU A 126 14.23 0.03 10.50
C GLU A 126 12.82 0.61 10.23
N GLN A 127 12.75 1.87 9.81
CA GLN A 127 11.47 2.48 9.43
C GLN A 127 10.85 1.78 8.22
N VAL A 128 11.65 1.45 7.21
CA VAL A 128 11.15 0.74 6.02
C VAL A 128 10.77 -0.71 6.35
N ARG A 129 11.41 -1.35 7.33
CA ARG A 129 10.96 -2.66 7.86
C ARG A 129 9.58 -2.57 8.51
N LYS A 130 9.31 -1.51 9.30
CA LYS A 130 7.98 -1.27 9.88
C LYS A 130 6.94 -1.07 8.80
N LEU A 131 7.24 -0.26 7.78
CA LEU A 131 6.41 -0.09 6.59
C LEU A 131 6.07 -1.45 5.93
N THR A 132 7.09 -2.28 5.71
CA THR A 132 6.93 -3.60 5.10
C THR A 132 5.92 -4.46 5.85
N GLY A 133 5.95 -4.45 7.19
CA GLY A 133 4.97 -5.15 8.01
C GLY A 133 3.53 -4.68 7.78
N TRP A 134 3.30 -3.37 7.69
CA TRP A 134 1.98 -2.82 7.37
C TRP A 134 1.49 -3.21 5.99
N ILE A 135 2.38 -3.19 4.99
CA ILE A 135 2.03 -3.63 3.63
C ILE A 135 1.65 -5.10 3.61
N PHE A 136 2.39 -5.97 4.31
CA PHE A 136 2.00 -7.37 4.41
C PHE A 136 0.63 -7.54 5.06
N ALA A 137 0.34 -6.82 6.15
CA ALA A 137 -0.97 -6.87 6.78
C ALA A 137 -2.08 -6.42 5.83
N ILE A 138 -1.89 -5.31 5.10
CA ILE A 138 -2.90 -4.82 4.14
C ILE A 138 -3.07 -5.79 2.97
N LEU A 139 -1.98 -6.29 2.39
CA LEU A 139 -2.03 -7.28 1.30
C LEU A 139 -2.71 -8.57 1.75
N ASP A 140 -2.41 -9.02 2.96
CA ASP A 140 -3.05 -10.19 3.55
C ASP A 140 -4.54 -10.00 3.68
N GLU A 141 -5.00 -8.77 3.95
CA GLU A 141 -6.41 -8.36 4.10
C GLU A 141 -7.17 -8.09 2.79
N VAL A 142 -6.50 -7.99 1.65
CA VAL A 142 -7.17 -7.67 0.37
C VAL A 142 -6.98 -8.71 -0.72
N LEU A 143 -5.87 -9.45 -0.71
CA LEU A 143 -5.61 -10.44 -1.76
C LEU A 143 -6.62 -11.60 -1.67
N PRO A 144 -7.04 -12.17 -2.80
CA PRO A 144 -7.82 -13.42 -2.79
C PRO A 144 -6.97 -14.58 -2.26
N GLU A 145 -7.63 -15.64 -1.79
CA GLU A 145 -6.97 -16.90 -1.41
C GLU A 145 -6.24 -17.56 -2.58
#